data_AF-A0A9Q0I6I3-F1
#
_entry.id   AF-A0A9Q0I6I3-F1
#
_cell.length_a   1.000
_cell.length_b   1.000
_cell.length_c   1.000
_cell.angle_alpha   90.00
_cell.angle_beta   90.00
_cell.angle_gamma   90.00
#
_symmetry.space_group_name_H-M   'P 1'
#
loop_
_entity.id
_entity.type
_entity.pdbx_description
1 polymer ?
#
loop_
_entity_poly.entity_id
_entity_poly.type
_entity_poly.pdbx_seq_one_letter_code
_entity_poly.pdbx_strand_id
1 'polypeptide(L)'
;MKAMVPLLQIGLLLFFAIVMFAIIGVEFYMGKFHHTCFNIHTGEKAADWPCGMEPPARTCPNGTQCKEYWTGPNYGITNFDNILFAVLTVFQCITMEGWVEILYNTNDVAGNTWNWLYFVPLIIIGSFFMLNLVLGVLSGEFAKERERVEKRQEFLKLRRQQQIERELTGYLEWISPPGSPFGRSSLKSATRLDGSAYFRRKEKRTRFFIRRMVKAPSFYWLVLCLVGLNTLCVAMVHYDQPDWLTTALLFLCLFLTEMSLKMYGLGARNYFHSSFNCFDFGVMRGEPGSRSQRHWMGRQKTCRRLLRDQNNPPSYVF
;
A
#
# COMPACT_ATOMS: atom_id res chain seq x y z
N MET A 1 22.64 -16.34 15.71
CA MET A 1 24.02 -15.84 15.49
C MET A 1 24.54 -16.01 14.05
N LYS A 2 24.31 -17.14 13.35
CA LYS A 2 24.87 -17.37 11.99
C LYS A 2 24.40 -16.43 10.86
N ALA A 3 23.24 -15.78 11.00
CA ALA A 3 22.71 -14.82 10.01
C ALA A 3 23.27 -13.39 10.21
N MET A 4 23.80 -13.06 11.39
CA MET A 4 24.25 -11.69 11.70
C MET A 4 25.66 -11.38 11.20
N VAL A 5 26.49 -12.41 10.98
CA VAL A 5 27.89 -12.23 10.53
C VAL A 5 28.00 -11.54 9.16
N PRO A 6 27.25 -11.94 8.10
CA PRO A 6 27.30 -11.23 6.83
C PRO A 6 26.70 -9.81 6.91
N LEU A 7 25.67 -9.62 7.74
CA LEU A 7 25.10 -8.30 8.03
C LEU A 7 26.11 -7.37 8.72
N LEU A 8 26.98 -7.90 9.58
CA LEU A 8 27.95 -7.12 10.35
C LEU A 8 29.08 -6.57 9.48
N GLN A 9 29.63 -7.36 8.55
CA GLN A 9 30.68 -6.89 7.64
C GLN A 9 30.19 -5.72 6.78
N ILE A 10 28.94 -5.82 6.38
CA ILE A 10 28.27 -4.84 5.56
C ILE A 10 27.92 -3.60 6.37
N GLY A 11 27.38 -3.76 7.58
CA GLY A 11 27.16 -2.66 8.52
C GLY A 11 28.46 -1.91 8.85
N LEU A 12 29.60 -2.62 8.94
CA LEU A 12 30.91 -2.01 9.14
C LEU A 12 31.35 -1.15 7.95
N LEU A 13 31.17 -1.65 6.72
CA LEU A 13 31.46 -0.90 5.50
C LEU A 13 30.61 0.39 5.42
N LEU A 14 29.32 0.27 5.76
CA LEU A 14 28.41 1.41 5.80
C LEU A 14 28.81 2.43 6.86
N PHE A 15 29.15 1.96 8.07
CA PHE A 15 29.63 2.81 9.14
C PHE A 15 30.90 3.58 8.74
N PHE A 16 31.86 2.92 8.09
CA PHE A 16 33.06 3.58 7.58
C PHE A 16 32.74 4.64 6.53
N ALA A 17 31.84 4.34 5.59
CA ALA A 17 31.39 5.32 4.60
C ALA A 17 30.72 6.55 5.23
N ILE A 18 29.84 6.33 6.23
CA ILE A 18 29.20 7.41 7.00
C ILE A 18 30.26 8.27 7.68
N VAL A 19 31.25 7.66 8.33
CA VAL A 19 32.33 8.40 9.01
C VAL A 19 33.14 9.25 8.02
N MET A 20 33.45 8.75 6.82
CA MET A 20 34.15 9.56 5.81
C MET A 20 33.37 10.81 5.42
N PHE A 21 32.07 10.67 5.11
CA PHE A 21 31.22 11.82 4.78
C PHE A 21 30.99 12.76 5.97
N ALA A 22 30.98 12.23 7.20
CA ALA A 22 30.88 13.02 8.42
C ALA A 22 32.13 13.87 8.63
N ILE A 23 33.34 13.32 8.46
CA ILE A 23 34.59 14.08 8.56
C ILE A 23 34.60 15.22 7.54
N ILE A 24 34.25 14.92 6.28
CA ILE A 24 34.15 15.95 5.23
C ILE A 24 33.13 17.02 5.62
N GLY A 25 31.96 16.63 6.15
CA GLY A 25 30.93 17.56 6.59
C GLY A 25 31.37 18.47 7.75
N VAL A 26 32.13 17.94 8.71
CA VAL A 26 32.72 18.73 9.81
C VAL A 26 33.64 19.80 9.23
N GLU A 27 34.57 19.44 8.34
CA GLU A 27 35.50 20.41 7.74
C GLU A 27 34.79 21.55 6.99
N PHE A 28 33.67 21.27 6.33
CA PHE A 28 32.91 22.31 5.60
C PHE A 28 32.00 23.16 6.49
N TYR A 29 31.38 22.57 7.52
CA TYR A 29 30.27 23.20 8.24
C TYR A 29 30.49 23.39 9.75
N MET A 30 31.71 23.23 10.25
CA MET A 30 32.04 23.46 11.66
C MET A 30 31.64 24.87 12.13
N GLY A 31 30.84 24.96 13.21
CA GLY A 31 30.41 26.21 13.84
C GLY A 31 29.42 27.03 13.02
N LYS A 32 29.04 26.56 11.83
CA LYS A 32 28.22 27.33 10.88
C LYS A 32 26.75 27.38 11.29
N PHE A 33 26.25 26.34 11.96
CA PHE A 33 24.84 26.20 12.32
C PHE A 33 24.38 27.01 13.55
N HIS A 34 25.27 27.77 14.19
CA HIS A 34 24.96 28.56 15.39
C HIS A 34 24.50 30.00 15.13
N HIS A 35 24.36 30.37 13.86
CA HIS A 35 23.98 31.72 13.45
C HIS A 35 22.51 31.76 13.04
N THR A 36 21.70 32.63 13.65
CA THR A 36 20.32 32.91 13.23
C THR A 36 20.00 34.40 13.30
N CYS A 37 18.84 34.79 12.77
CA CYS A 37 18.39 36.17 12.75
C CYS A 37 17.77 36.58 14.08
N PHE A 38 18.33 37.61 14.70
CA PHE A 38 17.79 38.26 15.90
C PHE A 38 17.29 39.66 15.56
N ASN A 39 16.23 40.11 16.22
CA ASN A 39 15.75 41.47 16.08
C ASN A 39 16.77 42.47 16.64
N ILE A 40 17.06 43.55 15.91
CA ILE A 40 18.06 44.55 16.31
C ILE A 40 17.64 45.28 17.60
N HIS A 41 16.35 45.49 17.81
CA HIS A 41 15.81 46.28 18.92
C HIS A 41 15.48 45.44 20.16
N THR A 42 14.81 44.30 19.98
CA THR A 42 14.38 43.44 21.10
C THR A 42 15.42 42.40 21.49
N GLY A 43 16.35 42.06 20.59
CA GLY A 43 17.32 40.98 20.82
C GLY A 43 16.69 39.58 20.83
N GLU A 44 15.40 39.46 20.50
CA GLU A 44 14.69 38.19 20.42
C GLU A 44 14.96 37.48 19.09
N LYS A 45 14.89 36.14 19.12
CA LYS A 45 15.03 35.31 17.93
C LYS A 45 13.86 35.59 16.97
N ALA A 46 14.17 36.00 15.75
CA ALA A 46 13.18 36.34 14.73
C ALA A 46 12.93 35.20 13.72
N ALA A 47 13.81 34.20 13.65
CA ALA A 47 13.75 33.10 12.71
C ALA A 47 14.23 31.78 13.32
N ASP A 48 13.74 30.66 12.77
CA ASP A 48 14.12 29.28 13.16
C ASP A 48 15.04 28.59 12.14
N TRP A 49 15.57 29.35 11.19
CA TRP A 49 16.53 28.88 10.20
C TRP A 49 17.89 29.56 10.40
N PRO A 50 18.98 28.92 9.98
CA PRO A 50 20.29 29.53 10.03
C PRO A 50 20.42 30.71 9.06
N CYS A 51 21.39 31.59 9.30
CA CYS A 51 21.73 32.70 8.40
C CYS A 51 23.23 32.76 8.10
N GLY A 52 23.57 33.40 6.98
CA GLY A 52 24.93 33.82 6.66
C GLY A 52 25.09 35.34 6.66
N MET A 53 26.34 35.78 6.77
CA MET A 53 26.70 37.20 6.85
C MET A 53 26.73 37.89 5.48
N GLU A 54 27.05 37.14 4.43
CA GLU A 54 27.23 37.65 3.07
C GLU A 54 26.58 36.73 2.02
N PRO A 55 26.10 37.28 0.88
CA PRO A 55 25.67 36.47 -0.26
C PRO A 55 26.81 35.57 -0.75
N PRO A 56 26.59 34.32 -1.15
CA PRO A 56 25.32 33.68 -1.54
C PRO A 56 24.51 33.02 -0.41
N ALA A 57 24.93 33.17 0.84
CA ALA A 57 24.17 32.66 1.98
C ALA A 57 22.90 33.49 2.21
N ARG A 58 21.95 32.92 2.97
CA ARG A 58 20.70 33.61 3.28
C ARG A 58 20.94 34.69 4.32
N THR A 59 20.83 35.94 3.88
CA THR A 59 20.93 37.10 4.76
C THR A 59 19.60 37.37 5.47
N CYS A 60 19.69 37.97 6.65
CA CYS A 60 18.53 38.33 7.45
C CYS A 60 17.76 39.52 6.84
N PRO A 61 16.42 39.57 6.97
CA PRO A 61 15.61 40.68 6.49
C PRO A 61 15.87 41.97 7.27
N ASN A 62 15.52 43.12 6.68
CA ASN A 62 15.69 44.44 7.30
C ASN A 62 15.07 44.50 8.70
N GLY A 63 15.81 45.05 9.66
CA GLY A 63 15.41 45.10 11.08
C GLY A 63 15.88 43.90 11.91
N THR A 64 16.54 42.91 11.29
CA THR A 64 17.15 41.77 11.98
C THR A 64 18.63 41.63 11.61
N GLN A 65 19.43 41.08 12.52
CA GLN A 65 20.87 40.87 12.36
C GLN A 65 21.21 39.40 12.64
N CYS A 66 22.09 38.83 11.82
CA CYS A 66 22.63 37.48 12.01
C CYS A 66 23.60 37.46 13.21
N LYS A 67 23.34 36.65 14.24
CA LYS A 67 24.19 36.53 15.46
C LYS A 67 24.33 35.08 15.91
N GLU A 68 25.42 34.78 16.62
CA GLU A 68 25.88 33.43 17.04
C GLU A 68 25.21 32.85 18.31
N TYR A 69 24.04 33.35 18.73
CA TYR A 69 23.40 32.89 19.99
C TYR A 69 22.35 31.79 19.79
N TRP A 70 22.45 31.02 18.71
CA TRP A 70 21.49 29.96 18.42
C TRP A 70 22.07 28.57 18.71
N THR A 71 21.29 27.73 19.40
CA THR A 71 21.65 26.33 19.66
C THR A 71 21.78 25.51 18.38
N GLY A 72 21.20 25.97 17.27
CA GLY A 72 21.16 25.28 15.99
C GLY A 72 19.81 24.62 15.71
N PRO A 73 19.63 24.09 14.48
CA PRO A 73 18.37 23.47 14.08
C PRO A 73 18.07 22.22 14.93
N ASN A 74 16.79 21.87 15.08
CA ASN A 74 16.34 20.72 15.86
C ASN A 74 16.94 20.68 17.28
N TYR A 75 16.92 21.82 17.98
CA TYR A 75 17.49 21.97 19.34
C TYR A 75 18.99 21.66 19.41
N GLY A 76 19.73 21.89 18.32
CA GLY A 76 21.17 21.64 18.24
C GLY A 76 21.53 20.17 18.04
N ILE A 77 20.60 19.31 17.62
CA ILE A 77 20.91 17.90 17.28
C ILE A 77 21.52 17.80 15.88
N THR A 78 20.97 18.54 14.92
CA THR A 78 21.41 18.52 13.52
C THR A 78 22.50 19.58 13.30
N ASN A 79 23.75 19.21 13.58
CA ASN A 79 24.93 20.05 13.44
C ASN A 79 26.16 19.24 12.97
N PHE A 80 27.23 19.96 12.61
CA PHE A 80 28.50 19.40 12.16
C PHE A 80 29.68 19.85 13.03
N ASP A 81 29.44 20.17 14.30
CA ASP A 81 30.48 20.72 15.20
C ASP A 81 31.32 19.60 15.82
N ASN A 82 30.71 18.44 16.06
CA ASN A 82 31.39 17.25 16.56
C ASN A 82 31.16 16.08 15.62
N ILE A 83 32.16 15.19 15.53
CA ILE A 83 32.09 14.01 14.67
C ILE A 83 30.85 13.14 14.98
N LEU A 84 30.44 13.02 16.25
CA LEU A 84 29.27 12.23 16.62
C LEU A 84 27.96 12.82 16.08
N PHE A 85 27.76 14.13 16.20
CA PHE A 85 26.58 14.81 15.66
C PHE A 85 26.61 14.87 14.13
N ALA A 86 27.80 15.02 13.53
CA ALA A 86 27.97 14.91 12.08
C ALA A 86 27.61 13.50 11.57
N VAL A 87 28.05 12.43 12.25
CA VAL A 87 27.68 11.04 11.92
C VAL A 87 26.17 10.83 12.03
N LEU A 88 25.51 11.37 13.05
CA LEU A 88 24.05 11.29 13.20
C LEU A 88 23.32 12.04 12.07
N THR A 89 23.78 13.24 11.74
CA THR A 89 23.19 14.08 10.68
C THR A 89 23.38 13.43 9.31
N VAL A 90 24.57 12.89 9.02
CA VAL A 90 24.87 12.14 7.79
C VAL A 90 24.06 10.85 7.71
N PHE A 91 23.90 10.13 8.82
CA PHE A 91 23.03 8.96 8.90
C PHE A 91 21.58 9.32 8.55
N GLN A 92 21.04 10.40 9.13
CA GLN A 92 19.72 10.92 8.80
C GLN A 92 19.60 11.31 7.31
N CYS A 93 20.63 11.91 6.72
CA CYS A 93 20.64 12.19 5.27
C CYS A 93 20.55 10.91 4.42
N ILE A 94 21.28 9.87 4.82
CA ILE A 94 21.37 8.59 4.12
C ILE A 94 20.05 7.79 4.20
N THR A 95 19.30 7.90 5.29
CA THR A 95 17.98 7.28 5.41
C THR A 95 16.91 7.94 4.54
N MET A 96 17.24 9.03 3.84
CA MET A 96 16.32 9.84 3.04
C MET A 96 15.18 10.47 3.85
N GLU A 97 15.36 10.66 5.15
CA GLU A 97 14.39 11.33 6.02
C GLU A 97 14.92 12.71 6.45
N GLY A 98 14.19 13.79 6.17
CA GLY A 98 14.59 15.14 6.59
C GLY A 98 15.89 15.66 5.97
N TRP A 99 16.50 14.94 5.01
CA TRP A 99 17.75 15.33 4.35
C TRP A 99 17.64 16.66 3.58
N VAL A 100 16.45 16.96 3.05
CA VAL A 100 16.16 18.21 2.33
C VAL A 100 16.23 19.41 3.28
N GLU A 101 15.80 19.25 4.53
CA GLU A 101 15.88 20.32 5.53
C GLU A 101 17.34 20.62 5.88
N ILE A 102 18.16 19.58 6.01
CA ILE A 102 19.60 19.72 6.26
C ILE A 102 20.27 20.42 5.07
N LEU A 103 19.92 20.03 3.83
CA LEU A 103 20.37 20.71 2.62
C LEU A 103 19.99 22.19 2.62
N TYR A 104 18.73 22.54 2.91
CA TYR A 104 18.32 23.94 2.95
C TYR A 104 19.00 24.72 4.06
N ASN A 105 19.16 24.14 5.24
CA ASN A 105 19.90 24.77 6.33
C ASN A 105 21.38 25.02 5.94
N THR A 106 22.04 24.08 5.27
CA THR A 106 23.40 24.32 4.74
C THR A 106 23.44 25.39 3.65
N ASN A 107 22.43 25.45 2.78
CA ASN A 107 22.31 26.48 1.74
C ASN A 107 22.11 27.86 2.36
N ASP A 108 21.33 27.94 3.44
CA ASP A 108 21.09 29.19 4.13
C ASP A 108 22.35 29.69 4.87
N VAL A 109 23.26 28.81 5.32
CA VAL A 109 24.54 29.23 5.93
C VAL A 109 25.67 29.50 4.92
N ALA A 110 25.92 28.57 4.00
CA ALA A 110 27.11 28.58 3.13
C ALA A 110 26.79 29.04 1.69
N GLY A 111 25.50 29.10 1.33
CA GLY A 111 25.03 29.40 -0.02
C GLY A 111 24.98 28.17 -0.93
N ASN A 112 24.15 28.26 -1.97
CA ASN A 112 23.83 27.13 -2.86
C ASN A 112 24.96 26.74 -3.84
N THR A 113 25.94 27.61 -4.08
CA THR A 113 26.90 27.46 -5.20
C THR A 113 27.72 26.17 -5.14
N TRP A 114 28.15 25.74 -3.95
CA TRP A 114 29.05 24.60 -3.77
C TRP A 114 28.47 23.45 -2.94
N ASN A 115 27.37 23.69 -2.20
CA ASN A 115 26.77 22.68 -1.33
C ASN A 115 26.30 21.42 -2.07
N TRP A 116 25.84 21.55 -3.31
CA TRP A 116 25.39 20.42 -4.11
C TRP A 116 26.52 19.39 -4.37
N LEU A 117 27.80 19.81 -4.41
CA LEU A 117 28.93 18.91 -4.57
C LEU A 117 29.13 17.96 -3.38
N TYR A 118 28.64 18.32 -2.20
CA TYR A 118 28.65 17.46 -1.03
C TYR A 118 27.40 16.57 -0.97
N PHE A 119 26.21 17.19 -1.09
CA PHE A 119 24.95 16.46 -0.90
C PHE A 119 24.56 15.54 -2.06
N VAL A 120 24.85 15.88 -3.31
CA VAL A 120 24.53 15.01 -4.45
C VAL A 120 25.25 13.66 -4.37
N PRO A 121 26.59 13.59 -4.19
CA PRO A 121 27.25 12.30 -4.02
C PRO A 121 26.88 11.62 -2.70
N LEU A 122 26.62 12.36 -1.61
CA LEU A 122 26.14 11.78 -0.37
C LEU A 122 24.82 11.00 -0.56
N ILE A 123 23.87 11.59 -1.29
CA ILE A 123 22.55 10.98 -1.52
C ILE A 123 22.62 9.88 -2.59
N ILE A 124 23.35 10.11 -3.69
CA ILE A 124 23.49 9.11 -4.75
C ILE A 124 24.27 7.90 -4.26
N ILE A 125 25.45 8.13 -3.68
CA ILE A 125 26.33 7.04 -3.26
C ILE A 125 25.85 6.49 -1.92
N GLY A 126 25.56 7.33 -0.92
CA GLY A 126 25.14 6.86 0.40
C GLY A 126 23.81 6.13 0.37
N SER A 127 22.74 6.77 -0.12
CA SER A 127 21.39 6.22 0.03
C SER A 127 21.07 5.09 -0.94
N PHE A 128 21.45 5.20 -2.22
CA PHE A 128 21.24 4.08 -3.16
C PHE A 128 22.11 2.88 -2.80
N PHE A 129 23.36 3.09 -2.39
CA PHE A 129 24.20 1.99 -1.94
C PHE A 129 23.60 1.30 -0.72
N MET A 130 23.21 2.07 0.32
CA MET A 130 22.63 1.53 1.54
C MET A 130 21.35 0.72 1.29
N LEU A 131 20.39 1.27 0.54
CA LEU A 131 19.14 0.56 0.22
C LEU A 131 19.40 -0.71 -0.59
N ASN A 132 20.22 -0.62 -1.64
CA ASN A 132 20.51 -1.77 -2.50
C ASN A 132 21.26 -2.88 -1.74
N LEU A 133 22.15 -2.50 -0.82
CA LEU A 133 22.93 -3.44 -0.04
C LEU A 133 22.09 -4.09 1.08
N VAL A 134 21.20 -3.33 1.75
CA VAL A 134 20.24 -3.93 2.70
C VAL A 134 19.32 -4.91 1.98
N LEU A 135 18.76 -4.53 0.83
CA LEU A 135 17.92 -5.41 0.02
C LEU A 135 18.70 -6.64 -0.48
N GLY A 136 19.94 -6.46 -0.91
CA GLY A 136 20.81 -7.55 -1.36
C GLY A 136 21.08 -8.58 -0.27
N VAL A 137 21.38 -8.14 0.96
CA VAL A 137 21.63 -9.04 2.09
C VAL A 137 20.37 -9.75 2.53
N LEU A 138 19.25 -9.02 2.66
CA LEU A 138 17.97 -9.62 3.02
C LEU A 138 17.54 -10.65 1.98
N SER A 139 17.70 -10.33 0.68
CA SER A 139 17.45 -11.27 -0.41
C SER A 139 18.34 -12.50 -0.33
N GLY A 140 19.64 -12.33 -0.06
CA GLY A 140 20.57 -13.44 0.11
C GLY A 140 20.22 -14.35 1.29
N GLU A 141 19.88 -13.78 2.45
CA GLU A 141 19.46 -14.53 3.64
C GLU A 141 18.11 -15.23 3.41
N PHE A 142 17.14 -14.57 2.77
CA PHE A 142 15.86 -15.18 2.42
C PHE A 142 16.03 -16.30 1.39
N ALA A 143 16.91 -16.14 0.40
CA ALA A 143 17.20 -17.18 -0.58
C ALA A 143 17.81 -18.41 0.11
N LYS A 144 18.77 -18.20 1.01
CA LYS A 144 19.40 -19.26 1.79
C LYS A 144 18.41 -19.99 2.71
N GLU A 145 17.51 -19.24 3.34
CA GLU A 145 16.48 -19.84 4.20
C GLU A 145 15.43 -20.60 3.37
N ARG A 146 15.02 -20.05 2.22
CA ARG A 146 14.14 -20.71 1.26
C ARG A 146 14.73 -22.04 0.79
N GLU A 147 16.01 -22.06 0.43
CA GLU A 147 16.72 -23.27 0.00
C GLU A 147 16.74 -24.34 1.10
N ARG A 148 16.96 -23.95 2.37
CA ARG A 148 16.90 -24.87 3.51
C ARG A 148 15.51 -25.47 3.70
N VAL A 149 14.47 -24.65 3.58
CA VAL A 149 13.08 -25.10 3.69
C VAL A 149 12.73 -26.06 2.56
N GLU A 150 13.12 -25.74 1.32
CA GLU A 150 12.89 -26.60 0.15
C GLU A 150 13.59 -27.95 0.31
N LYS A 151 14.88 -27.98 0.67
CA LYS A 151 15.62 -29.24 0.95
C LYS A 151 14.95 -30.08 2.04
N ARG A 152 14.43 -29.45 3.10
CA ARG A 152 13.72 -30.16 4.17
C ARG A 152 12.38 -30.72 3.68
N GLN A 153 11.65 -29.97 2.85
CA GLN A 153 10.40 -30.44 2.25
C GLN A 153 10.63 -31.61 1.30
N GLU A 154 11.66 -31.54 0.45
CA GLU A 154 12.06 -32.62 -0.45
C GLU A 154 12.40 -33.88 0.34
N PHE A 155 13.21 -33.76 1.39
CA PHE A 155 13.54 -34.89 2.27
C PHE A 155 12.29 -35.52 2.91
N LEU A 156 11.34 -34.71 3.39
CA LEU A 156 10.09 -35.20 3.98
C LEU A 156 9.18 -35.86 2.92
N LYS A 157 9.10 -35.31 1.72
CA LYS A 157 8.35 -35.91 0.60
C LYS A 157 8.94 -37.27 0.22
N LEU A 158 10.27 -37.35 0.11
CA LEU A 158 10.98 -38.59 -0.22
C LEU A 158 10.71 -39.69 0.82
N ARG A 159 10.75 -39.33 2.12
CA ARG A 159 10.39 -40.26 3.20
C ARG A 159 8.95 -40.73 3.14
N ARG A 160 7.99 -39.83 2.90
CA ARG A 160 6.57 -40.21 2.74
C ARG A 160 6.38 -41.14 1.55
N GLN A 161 7.05 -40.87 0.44
CA GLN A 161 6.93 -41.67 -0.77
C GLN A 161 7.52 -43.07 -0.57
N GLN A 162 8.70 -43.19 0.04
CA GLN A 162 9.27 -44.48 0.42
C GLN A 162 8.38 -45.26 1.38
N GLN A 163 7.70 -44.59 2.32
CA GLN A 163 6.78 -45.26 3.23
C GLN A 163 5.52 -45.76 2.53
N ILE A 164 4.90 -44.93 1.67
CA ILE A 164 3.76 -45.35 0.85
C ILE A 164 4.13 -46.52 -0.05
N GLU A 165 5.33 -46.50 -0.65
CA GLU A 165 5.82 -47.59 -1.50
C GLU A 165 5.97 -48.90 -0.70
N ARG A 166 6.58 -48.87 0.49
CA ARG A 166 6.68 -50.04 1.37
C ARG A 166 5.32 -50.57 1.81
N GLU A 167 4.40 -49.67 2.20
CA GLU A 167 3.03 -50.04 2.58
C GLU A 167 2.30 -50.67 1.39
N LEU A 168 2.39 -50.08 0.20
CA LEU A 168 1.78 -50.60 -1.02
C LEU A 168 2.34 -51.97 -1.40
N THR A 169 3.66 -52.18 -1.31
CA THR A 169 4.29 -53.49 -1.53
C THR A 169 3.75 -54.53 -0.56
N GLY A 170 3.66 -54.20 0.74
CA GLY A 170 3.08 -55.11 1.75
C GLY A 170 1.60 -55.44 1.49
N TYR A 171 0.80 -54.46 1.04
CA TYR A 171 -0.58 -54.72 0.61
C TYR A 171 -0.66 -55.61 -0.64
N LEU A 172 0.22 -55.40 -1.63
CA LEU A 172 0.26 -56.21 -2.85
C LEU A 172 0.63 -57.67 -2.56
N GLU A 173 1.57 -57.91 -1.67
CA GLU A 173 1.92 -59.25 -1.19
C GLU A 173 0.74 -59.93 -0.47
N TRP A 174 -0.06 -59.18 0.29
CA TRP A 174 -1.26 -59.70 0.95
C TRP A 174 -2.41 -59.99 -0.02
N ILE A 175 -2.68 -59.10 -0.98
CA ILE A 175 -3.78 -59.25 -1.97
C ILE A 175 -3.47 -60.33 -3.01
N SER A 176 -2.21 -60.41 -3.45
CA SER A 176 -1.76 -61.33 -4.49
C SER A 176 -0.63 -62.21 -3.97
N PRO A 177 -0.94 -63.23 -3.15
CA PRO A 177 0.04 -64.27 -2.87
C PRO A 177 0.50 -64.89 -4.20
N PRO A 178 1.79 -65.25 -4.34
CA PRO A 178 2.30 -65.86 -5.57
C PRO A 178 1.45 -67.11 -5.91
N GLY A 179 0.56 -66.99 -6.90
CA GLY A 179 -0.31 -68.07 -7.37
C GLY A 179 -1.80 -67.76 -7.67
N SER A 180 -2.34 -66.55 -7.49
CA SER A 180 -3.80 -66.33 -7.68
C SER A 180 -4.22 -65.80 -9.08
N PRO A 181 -5.36 -66.25 -9.67
CA PRO A 181 -5.69 -66.02 -11.10
C PRO A 181 -6.72 -64.91 -11.35
N PHE A 182 -7.07 -64.07 -10.37
CA PHE A 182 -8.25 -63.20 -10.46
C PHE A 182 -7.88 -61.73 -10.40
N GLY A 183 -8.10 -60.98 -11.49
CA GLY A 183 -7.91 -59.54 -11.44
C GLY A 183 -8.27 -58.77 -12.72
N ARG A 184 -9.52 -58.87 -13.20
CA ARG A 184 -10.16 -57.82 -14.01
C ARG A 184 -11.65 -58.10 -14.24
N SER A 185 -12.52 -57.32 -13.62
CA SER A 185 -13.88 -57.12 -14.15
C SER A 185 -14.43 -55.72 -13.86
N SER A 186 -14.64 -55.03 -14.97
CA SER A 186 -15.46 -53.85 -15.27
C SER A 186 -16.75 -53.69 -14.45
N LEU A 187 -17.08 -52.44 -14.09
CA LEU A 187 -18.46 -52.02 -13.82
C LEU A 187 -18.86 -50.89 -14.78
N LYS A 188 -19.83 -51.16 -15.64
CA LYS A 188 -20.65 -50.16 -16.33
C LYS A 188 -22.11 -50.44 -15.98
N SER A 189 -22.85 -49.43 -15.56
CA SER A 189 -24.30 -49.51 -15.37
C SER A 189 -25.00 -48.27 -15.94
N ALA A 190 -25.62 -48.49 -17.10
CA ALA A 190 -27.00 -48.19 -17.52
C ALA A 190 -28.01 -47.95 -16.35
N THR A 191 -29.18 -47.30 -16.43
CA THR A 191 -30.02 -46.69 -17.49
C THR A 191 -31.19 -45.93 -16.80
N ARG A 192 -31.88 -45.09 -17.60
CA ARG A 192 -33.13 -44.30 -17.46
C ARG A 192 -34.36 -44.95 -16.78
N LEU A 193 -35.32 -44.08 -16.38
CA LEU A 193 -36.77 -43.98 -16.73
C LEU A 193 -37.56 -43.32 -15.55
N ASP A 194 -38.73 -42.70 -15.62
CA ASP A 194 -39.46 -41.80 -16.54
C ASP A 194 -40.56 -41.08 -15.69
N GLY A 195 -41.25 -40.04 -16.20
CA GLY A 195 -42.58 -39.64 -15.66
C GLY A 195 -42.75 -38.26 -15.00
N SER A 196 -42.84 -37.20 -15.80
CA SER A 196 -43.62 -35.95 -15.57
C SER A 196 -43.34 -35.06 -16.79
N ALA A 197 -44.05 -35.29 -17.89
CA ALA A 197 -43.52 -35.00 -19.22
C ALA A 197 -43.96 -33.67 -19.86
N TYR A 198 -44.83 -32.86 -19.23
CA TYR A 198 -45.25 -31.58 -19.81
C TYR A 198 -44.71 -30.36 -19.03
N PHE A 199 -44.96 -30.31 -17.71
CA PHE A 199 -44.43 -29.25 -16.84
C PHE A 199 -42.90 -29.29 -16.71
N ARG A 200 -42.32 -30.50 -16.56
CA ARG A 200 -40.87 -30.72 -16.48
C ARG A 200 -40.16 -30.48 -17.81
N ARG A 201 -40.83 -30.58 -18.98
CA ARG A 201 -40.22 -30.27 -20.28
C ARG A 201 -40.06 -28.76 -20.47
N LYS A 202 -41.06 -27.95 -20.08
CA LYS A 202 -40.97 -26.48 -20.08
C LYS A 202 -39.92 -25.99 -19.06
N GLU A 203 -39.91 -26.55 -17.86
CA GLU A 203 -38.90 -26.27 -16.81
C GLU A 203 -37.49 -26.70 -17.23
N LYS A 204 -37.31 -27.89 -17.83
CA LYS A 204 -36.01 -28.34 -18.35
C LYS A 204 -35.54 -27.46 -19.51
N ARG A 205 -36.44 -26.99 -20.37
CA ARG A 205 -36.10 -26.13 -21.53
C ARG A 205 -35.69 -24.73 -21.09
N THR A 206 -36.39 -24.11 -20.14
CA THR A 206 -35.99 -22.82 -19.55
C THR A 206 -34.70 -22.96 -18.75
N ARG A 207 -34.54 -24.01 -17.92
CA ARG A 207 -33.32 -24.26 -17.15
C ARG A 207 -32.11 -24.58 -18.05
N PHE A 208 -32.32 -25.23 -19.19
CA PHE A 208 -31.28 -25.46 -20.19
C PHE A 208 -30.91 -24.16 -20.91
N PHE A 209 -31.89 -23.32 -21.27
CA PHE A 209 -31.65 -22.01 -21.89
C PHE A 209 -30.88 -21.06 -20.95
N ILE A 210 -31.29 -20.98 -19.68
CA ILE A 210 -30.60 -20.21 -18.63
C ILE A 210 -29.18 -20.73 -18.43
N ARG A 211 -28.96 -22.05 -18.34
CA ARG A 211 -27.62 -22.63 -18.23
C ARG A 211 -26.75 -22.34 -19.46
N ARG A 212 -27.34 -22.30 -20.65
CA ARG A 212 -26.63 -21.97 -21.90
C ARG A 212 -26.26 -20.49 -21.96
N MET A 213 -27.13 -19.60 -21.46
CA MET A 213 -26.84 -18.17 -21.34
C MET A 213 -25.76 -17.87 -20.31
N VAL A 214 -25.84 -18.45 -19.10
CA VAL A 214 -24.85 -18.22 -18.03
C VAL A 214 -23.46 -18.77 -18.39
N LYS A 215 -23.40 -19.82 -19.22
CA LYS A 215 -22.14 -20.38 -19.73
C LYS A 215 -21.66 -19.72 -21.03
N ALA A 216 -22.43 -18.80 -21.60
CA ALA A 216 -22.02 -18.10 -22.81
C ALA A 216 -20.87 -17.14 -22.45
N PRO A 217 -19.80 -17.08 -23.26
CA PRO A 217 -18.72 -16.09 -23.06
C PRO A 217 -19.23 -14.64 -23.04
N SER A 218 -20.33 -14.36 -23.75
CA SER A 218 -20.98 -13.06 -23.76
C SER A 218 -21.54 -12.63 -22.39
N PHE A 219 -21.95 -13.57 -21.55
CA PHE A 219 -22.41 -13.27 -20.19
C PHE A 219 -21.26 -12.82 -19.30
N TYR A 220 -20.08 -13.41 -19.45
CA TYR A 220 -18.87 -12.99 -18.75
C TYR A 220 -18.48 -11.55 -19.12
N TRP A 221 -18.44 -11.22 -20.41
CA TRP A 221 -18.15 -9.87 -20.87
C TRP A 221 -19.19 -8.85 -20.42
N LEU A 222 -20.48 -9.21 -20.39
CA LEU A 222 -21.55 -8.35 -19.89
C LEU A 222 -21.38 -8.03 -18.40
N VAL A 223 -21.11 -9.03 -17.57
CA VAL A 223 -20.87 -8.84 -16.13
C VAL A 223 -19.63 -8.00 -15.89
N LEU A 224 -18.54 -8.24 -16.63
CA LEU A 224 -17.30 -7.47 -16.51
C LEU A 224 -17.50 -6.00 -16.90
N CYS A 225 -18.21 -5.72 -18.00
CA CYS A 225 -18.56 -4.35 -18.40
C CYS A 225 -19.42 -3.65 -17.34
N LEU A 226 -20.37 -4.36 -16.73
CA LEU A 226 -21.26 -3.81 -15.72
C LEU A 226 -20.52 -3.46 -14.41
N VAL A 227 -19.61 -4.33 -13.96
CA VAL A 227 -18.71 -4.06 -12.81
C VAL A 227 -17.77 -2.89 -13.12
N GLY A 228 -17.23 -2.83 -14.34
CA GLY A 228 -16.38 -1.71 -14.80
C GLY A 228 -17.12 -0.38 -14.82
N LEU A 229 -18.36 -0.35 -15.34
CA LEU A 229 -19.21 0.84 -15.36
C LEU A 229 -19.59 1.29 -13.95
N ASN A 230 -19.90 0.37 -13.04
CA ASN A 230 -20.19 0.71 -11.63
C ASN A 230 -18.95 1.34 -10.94
N THR A 231 -17.77 0.76 -11.15
CA THR A 231 -16.51 1.28 -10.61
C THR A 231 -16.18 2.66 -11.20
N LEU A 232 -16.42 2.86 -12.50
CA LEU A 232 -16.25 4.16 -13.16
C LEU A 232 -17.25 5.20 -12.64
N CYS A 233 -18.50 4.82 -12.37
CA CYS A 233 -19.50 5.70 -11.77
C CYS A 233 -19.08 6.19 -10.39
N VAL A 234 -18.53 5.32 -9.54
CA VAL A 234 -17.98 5.70 -8.23
C VAL A 234 -16.74 6.60 -8.40
N ALA A 235 -15.87 6.30 -9.37
CA ALA A 235 -14.65 7.06 -9.62
C ALA A 235 -14.89 8.47 -10.21
N MET A 236 -16.01 8.70 -10.90
CA MET A 236 -16.37 10.00 -11.49
C MET A 236 -16.89 11.03 -10.48
N VAL A 237 -17.23 10.61 -9.27
CA VAL A 237 -17.69 11.51 -8.20
C VAL A 237 -16.54 12.42 -7.77
N HIS A 238 -16.72 13.74 -7.93
CA HIS A 238 -15.73 14.76 -7.59
C HIS A 238 -16.37 15.91 -6.78
N TYR A 239 -15.52 16.73 -6.15
CA TYR A 239 -15.93 17.90 -5.37
C TYR A 239 -16.53 18.98 -6.30
N ASP A 240 -17.64 19.63 -5.88
CA ASP A 240 -18.46 20.57 -6.66
C ASP A 240 -19.12 20.02 -7.95
N GLN A 241 -19.59 18.76 -7.89
CA GLN A 241 -20.36 18.18 -8.99
C GLN A 241 -21.76 18.84 -9.18
N PRO A 242 -22.21 19.03 -10.43
CA PRO A 242 -23.53 19.61 -10.72
C PRO A 242 -24.67 18.64 -10.40
N ASP A 243 -25.84 19.19 -10.03
CA ASP A 243 -26.97 18.41 -9.45
C ASP A 243 -27.51 17.28 -10.36
N TRP A 244 -27.31 17.36 -11.68
CA TRP A 244 -27.67 16.30 -12.63
C TRP A 244 -26.79 15.05 -12.51
N LEU A 245 -25.57 15.19 -12.01
CA LEU A 245 -24.65 14.07 -11.78
C LEU A 245 -25.00 13.32 -10.47
N THR A 246 -25.51 14.02 -9.46
CA THR A 246 -26.07 13.39 -8.25
C THR A 246 -27.31 12.53 -8.51
N THR A 247 -28.13 12.86 -9.51
CA THR A 247 -29.25 12.02 -9.94
C THR A 247 -28.83 10.75 -10.70
N ALA A 248 -27.58 10.70 -11.19
CA ALA A 248 -27.03 9.49 -11.81
C ALA A 248 -26.75 8.36 -10.80
N LEU A 249 -26.94 8.57 -9.49
CA LEU A 249 -27.01 7.49 -8.50
C LEU A 249 -28.14 6.47 -8.76
N LEU A 250 -29.01 6.71 -9.75
CA LEU A 250 -29.88 5.70 -10.36
C LEU A 250 -29.13 4.45 -10.90
N PHE A 251 -27.82 4.53 -11.12
CA PHE A 251 -26.99 3.35 -11.43
C PHE A 251 -26.90 2.33 -10.28
N LEU A 252 -27.18 2.72 -9.04
CA LEU A 252 -27.39 1.79 -7.91
C LEU A 252 -28.60 0.86 -8.18
N CYS A 253 -29.63 1.37 -8.86
CA CYS A 253 -30.83 0.60 -9.24
C CYS A 253 -30.55 -0.43 -10.34
N LEU A 254 -29.51 -0.22 -11.18
CA LEU A 254 -29.06 -1.22 -12.16
C LEU A 254 -28.36 -2.41 -11.48
N PHE A 255 -27.65 -2.17 -10.37
CA PHE A 255 -27.08 -3.24 -9.54
C PHE A 255 -28.18 -4.04 -8.80
N LEU A 256 -29.24 -3.36 -8.36
CA LEU A 256 -30.42 -3.99 -7.75
C LEU A 256 -31.18 -4.90 -8.72
N THR A 257 -31.34 -4.48 -9.98
CA THR A 257 -32.04 -5.28 -11.01
C THR A 257 -31.21 -6.49 -11.44
N GLU A 258 -29.88 -6.37 -11.52
CA GLU A 258 -28.97 -7.48 -11.82
C GLU A 258 -29.02 -8.59 -10.76
N MET A 259 -28.93 -8.22 -9.48
CA MET A 259 -29.00 -9.18 -8.36
C MET A 259 -30.37 -9.86 -8.28
N SER A 260 -31.44 -9.12 -8.56
CA SER A 260 -32.80 -9.65 -8.62
C SER A 260 -32.93 -10.68 -9.76
N LEU A 261 -32.44 -10.38 -10.97
CA LEU A 261 -32.46 -11.32 -12.10
C LEU A 261 -31.66 -12.60 -11.81
N LYS A 262 -30.49 -12.49 -11.16
CA LYS A 262 -29.67 -13.67 -10.76
C LYS A 262 -30.40 -14.54 -9.73
N MET A 263 -31.09 -13.95 -8.76
CA MET A 263 -31.85 -14.67 -7.73
C MET A 263 -33.07 -15.39 -8.32
N TYR A 264 -33.80 -14.75 -9.25
CA TYR A 264 -34.93 -15.37 -9.96
C TYR A 264 -34.50 -16.49 -10.93
N GLY A 265 -33.36 -16.35 -11.61
CA GLY A 265 -32.88 -17.33 -12.61
C GLY A 265 -32.22 -18.58 -12.03
N LEU A 266 -31.46 -18.46 -10.94
CA LEU A 266 -30.71 -19.58 -10.33
C LEU A 266 -31.47 -20.28 -9.20
N GLY A 267 -32.45 -19.59 -8.61
CA GLY A 267 -33.15 -19.98 -7.39
C GLY A 267 -32.33 -19.66 -6.14
N ALA A 268 -32.98 -19.13 -5.10
CA ALA A 268 -32.34 -18.61 -3.88
C ALA A 268 -31.33 -19.60 -3.26
N ARG A 269 -31.64 -20.90 -3.27
CA ARG A 269 -30.80 -21.95 -2.67
C ARG A 269 -29.45 -22.16 -3.36
N ASN A 270 -29.39 -22.01 -4.69
CA ASN A 270 -28.13 -22.14 -5.44
C ASN A 270 -27.34 -20.82 -5.48
N TYR A 271 -28.03 -19.68 -5.31
CA TYR A 271 -27.41 -18.37 -5.27
C TYR A 271 -26.46 -18.22 -4.05
N PHE A 272 -26.92 -18.62 -2.85
CA PHE A 272 -26.12 -18.52 -1.61
C PHE A 272 -25.00 -19.56 -1.47
N HIS A 273 -24.90 -20.54 -2.37
CA HIS A 273 -23.79 -21.51 -2.36
C HIS A 273 -22.51 -20.95 -3.02
N SER A 274 -22.60 -19.85 -3.77
CA SER A 274 -21.44 -19.17 -4.34
C SER A 274 -20.92 -18.08 -3.39
N SER A 275 -19.65 -18.17 -2.98
CA SER A 275 -19.01 -17.19 -2.10
C SER A 275 -19.03 -15.78 -2.67
N PHE A 276 -18.92 -15.62 -3.99
CA PHE A 276 -18.98 -14.32 -4.67
C PHE A 276 -20.38 -13.69 -4.64
N ASN A 277 -21.44 -14.49 -4.82
CA ASN A 277 -22.82 -13.99 -4.74
C ASN A 277 -23.22 -13.66 -3.28
N CYS A 278 -22.66 -14.39 -2.32
CA CYS A 278 -22.82 -14.09 -0.89
C CYS A 278 -22.15 -12.75 -0.53
N PHE A 279 -20.99 -12.46 -1.12
CA PHE A 279 -20.31 -11.18 -1.00
C PHE A 279 -21.14 -10.02 -1.60
N ASP A 280 -21.67 -10.16 -2.82
CA ASP A 280 -22.54 -9.14 -3.44
C ASP A 280 -23.79 -8.83 -2.59
N PHE A 281 -24.41 -9.86 -2.01
CA PHE A 281 -25.54 -9.70 -1.08
C PHE A 281 -25.12 -9.07 0.26
N GLY A 282 -23.90 -9.33 0.71
CA GLY A 282 -23.29 -8.72 1.89
C GLY A 282 -23.01 -7.23 1.69
N VAL A 283 -22.46 -6.82 0.55
CA VAL A 283 -22.23 -5.42 0.16
C VAL A 283 -23.56 -4.64 0.16
N MET A 284 -24.62 -5.27 -0.37
CA MET A 284 -25.98 -4.73 -0.38
C MET A 284 -26.62 -4.54 1.01
N ARG A 285 -26.39 -5.47 1.96
CA ARG A 285 -26.83 -5.30 3.35
C ARG A 285 -25.93 -4.40 4.17
N GLY A 286 -24.65 -4.36 3.81
CA GLY A 286 -23.60 -3.56 4.46
C GLY A 286 -23.71 -2.08 4.15
N GLU A 287 -24.47 -1.71 3.11
CA GLU A 287 -24.93 -0.34 2.90
C GLU A 287 -26.01 -0.03 3.95
N PRO A 288 -25.77 0.86 4.94
CA PRO A 288 -26.70 1.08 6.03
C PRO A 288 -28.00 1.69 5.48
N GLY A 289 -29.01 0.84 5.30
CA GLY A 289 -30.31 1.20 4.77
C GLY A 289 -30.86 2.47 5.41
N SER A 290 -31.00 3.51 4.59
CA SER A 290 -31.96 4.62 4.70
C SER A 290 -31.92 5.56 5.93
N ARG A 291 -31.22 5.26 7.04
CA ARG A 291 -31.12 6.18 8.19
C ARG A 291 -29.87 7.04 8.14
N SER A 292 -28.71 6.48 7.77
CA SER A 292 -27.46 7.24 7.69
C SER A 292 -27.42 8.17 6.47
N GLN A 293 -27.95 7.77 5.31
CA GLN A 293 -28.04 8.63 4.11
C GLN A 293 -29.01 9.81 4.28
N ARG A 294 -30.16 9.64 4.96
CA ARG A 294 -31.05 10.75 5.33
C ARG A 294 -30.41 11.67 6.37
N HIS A 295 -29.58 11.11 7.26
CA HIS A 295 -28.90 11.90 8.27
C HIS A 295 -27.66 12.62 7.71
N TRP A 296 -26.94 12.04 6.75
CA TRP A 296 -25.84 12.65 6.01
C TRP A 296 -26.34 13.70 5.01
N MET A 297 -27.36 13.40 4.21
CA MET A 297 -28.02 14.41 3.36
C MET A 297 -28.74 15.49 4.18
N GLY A 298 -29.30 15.14 5.34
CA GLY A 298 -29.89 16.10 6.28
C GLY A 298 -28.84 17.03 6.90
N ARG A 299 -27.70 16.50 7.37
CA ARG A 299 -26.58 17.30 7.89
C ARG A 299 -25.93 18.15 6.80
N GLN A 300 -25.81 17.65 5.57
CA GLN A 300 -25.32 18.45 4.43
C GLN A 300 -26.30 19.57 4.06
N LYS A 301 -27.61 19.35 4.04
CA LYS A 301 -28.61 20.41 3.78
C LYS A 301 -28.69 21.46 4.89
N THR A 302 -28.53 21.05 6.16
CA THR A 302 -28.46 21.98 7.30
C THR A 302 -27.15 22.79 7.29
N CYS A 303 -26.01 22.16 6.97
CA CYS A 303 -24.73 22.85 6.84
C CYS A 303 -24.72 23.83 5.64
N ARG A 304 -25.36 23.47 4.51
CA ARG A 304 -25.55 24.36 3.35
C ARG A 304 -26.51 25.54 3.62
N ARG A 305 -27.46 25.42 4.56
CA ARG A 305 -28.29 26.54 5.03
C ARG A 305 -27.51 27.45 5.97
N LEU A 306 -26.77 26.88 6.93
CA LEU A 306 -25.96 27.65 7.88
C LEU A 306 -24.81 28.42 7.19
N LEU A 307 -24.18 27.86 6.16
CA LEU A 307 -23.16 28.56 5.34
C LEU A 307 -23.77 29.58 4.37
N ARG A 308 -25.06 29.46 4.01
CA ARG A 308 -25.78 30.46 3.21
C ARG A 308 -26.23 31.64 4.08
N ASP A 309 -26.60 31.38 5.33
CA ASP A 309 -26.96 32.43 6.30
C ASP A 309 -25.73 33.18 6.85
N GLN A 310 -24.54 32.55 6.90
CA GLN A 310 -23.29 33.26 7.26
C GLN A 310 -22.74 34.19 6.17
N ASN A 311 -23.09 33.96 4.90
CA ASN A 311 -22.62 34.76 3.77
C ASN A 311 -23.60 35.87 3.33
N ASN A 312 -24.63 36.15 4.13
CA ASN A 312 -25.54 37.26 3.90
C ASN A 312 -25.66 38.09 5.19
N PRO A 313 -24.85 39.15 5.37
CA PRO A 313 -25.00 40.01 6.54
C PRO A 313 -26.37 40.73 6.47
N PRO A 314 -27.07 40.93 7.59
CA PRO A 314 -28.23 41.80 7.63
C PRO A 314 -27.80 43.23 7.29
N SER A 315 -28.39 43.79 6.24
CA SER A 315 -28.33 45.21 5.93
C SER A 315 -28.94 46.00 7.09
N TYR A 316 -28.10 46.49 8.00
CA TYR A 316 -28.50 47.51 8.96
C TYR A 316 -28.19 48.88 8.36
N VAL A 317 -29.28 49.56 8.02
CA VAL A 317 -29.39 51.01 7.89
C VAL A 317 -28.95 51.64 9.21
N PHE A 318 -27.88 52.44 9.18
CA PHE A 318 -27.80 53.83 9.64
C PHE A 318 -26.42 54.41 9.35
#